data_AF-A0A8X7REC5-F1
#
_entry.id   AF-A0A8X7REC5-F1
#
_cell.length_a   1.000
_cell.length_b   1.000
_cell.length_c   1.000
_cell.angle_alpha   90.00
_cell.angle_beta   90.00
_cell.angle_gamma   90.00
#
_symmetry.space_group_name_H-M   'P 1'
#
loop_
_entity.id
_entity.type
_entity.pdbx_description
1 polymer ?
#
loop_
_entity_poly.entity_id
_entity_poly.type
_entity_poly.pdbx_seq_one_letter_code
_entity_poly.pdbx_strand_id
1 'polypeptide(L)'
;MGGLAFIPYQHIRTKTNLRKLVTEEMLQLDGHNSIIIVDGANMIGWPEKMIDDELEIVRNAGVVQLQREIPHSINIQVAKAVKRAVVPVI
;
A
#
# COMPACT_ATOMS: atom_id res chain seq x y z
N MET A 1 -18.31 18.03 -14.65
CA MET A 1 -18.37 16.61 -15.08
C MET A 1 -17.42 15.82 -14.19
N GLY A 2 -17.90 15.26 -13.09
CA GLY A 2 -17.07 14.44 -12.21
C GLY A 2 -17.00 13.02 -12.79
N GLY A 3 -15.87 12.67 -13.41
CA GLY A 3 -15.64 11.29 -13.85
C GLY A 3 -15.51 10.39 -12.61
N LEU A 4 -16.29 9.30 -12.56
CA LEU A 4 -16.10 8.26 -11.56
C LEU A 4 -14.70 7.68 -11.75
N ALA A 5 -13.81 7.85 -10.77
CA ALA A 5 -12.50 7.19 -10.79
C ALA A 5 -12.72 5.69 -10.51
N PHE A 6 -12.45 4.84 -11.50
CA PHE A 6 -12.45 3.40 -11.31
C PHE A 6 -11.13 2.96 -10.68
N ILE A 7 -11.20 2.26 -9.55
CA ILE A 7 -10.04 1.68 -8.87
C ILE A 7 -10.09 0.17 -9.09
N PRO A 8 -9.15 -0.43 -9.86
CA PRO A 8 -9.09 -1.87 -10.03
C PRO A 8 -8.63 -2.58 -8.75
N TYR A 9 -9.37 -3.60 -8.30
CA TYR A 9 -9.08 -4.35 -7.07
C TYR A 9 -8.42 -5.72 -7.30
N GLN A 10 -8.09 -6.07 -8.55
CA GLN A 10 -7.63 -7.41 -8.97
C GLN A 10 -6.36 -7.88 -8.26
N HIS A 11 -5.52 -6.94 -7.81
CA HIS A 11 -4.25 -7.24 -7.14
C HIS A 11 -4.34 -7.14 -5.61
N ILE A 12 -5.54 -6.90 -5.05
CA ILE A 12 -5.74 -6.90 -3.60
C ILE A 12 -5.98 -8.32 -3.11
N ARG A 13 -5.24 -8.72 -2.06
CA ARG A 13 -5.35 -10.03 -1.44
C ARG A 13 -5.85 -9.92 0.00
N THR A 14 -6.78 -10.79 0.37
CA THR A 14 -7.27 -10.91 1.75
C THR A 14 -6.61 -12.11 2.43
N LYS A 15 -6.08 -11.91 3.64
CA LYS A 15 -5.57 -12.99 4.50
C LYS A 15 -6.55 -13.22 5.64
N THR A 16 -7.18 -14.40 5.69
CA THR A 16 -8.23 -14.72 6.68
C THR A 16 -7.73 -14.76 8.12
N ASN A 17 -6.43 -14.95 8.31
CA ASN A 17 -5.77 -15.01 9.62
C ASN A 17 -5.20 -13.66 10.10
N LEU A 18 -5.35 -12.59 9.33
CA LEU A 18 -4.84 -11.25 9.68
C LEU A 18 -5.97 -10.24 9.71
N ARG A 19 -5.92 -9.32 10.66
CA ARG A 19 -6.84 -8.17 10.69
C ARG A 19 -6.40 -7.13 9.67
N LYS A 20 -7.35 -6.44 9.05
CA LYS A 20 -7.08 -5.20 8.32
C LYS A 20 -6.53 -4.15 9.29
N LEU A 21 -5.79 -3.18 8.76
CA LEU A 21 -5.41 -1.98 9.51
C LEU A 21 -6.65 -1.33 10.15
N VAL A 22 -6.50 -0.94 11.41
CA VAL A 22 -7.51 -0.18 12.15
C VAL A 22 -6.85 1.08 12.69
N THR A 23 -7.57 2.20 12.56
CA THR A 23 -7.20 3.49 13.14
C THR A 23 -8.32 3.91 14.05
N GLU A 24 -8.01 4.14 15.33
CA GLU A 24 -8.94 4.69 16.30
C GLU A 24 -8.48 6.11 16.66
N GLU A 25 -9.39 7.06 16.58
CA GLU A 25 -9.10 8.47 16.80
C GLU A 25 -9.95 9.04 17.95
N MET A 26 -9.29 9.67 18.90
CA MET A 26 -9.91 10.38 20.01
C MET A 26 -9.72 11.88 19.80
N LEU A 27 -10.77 12.55 19.35
CA LEU A 27 -10.81 13.99 19.11
C LEU A 27 -11.05 14.74 20.43
N GLN A 28 -10.23 15.74 20.73
CA GLN A 28 -10.32 16.55 21.94
C GLN A 28 -10.89 17.94 21.60
N LEU A 29 -11.56 18.57 22.56
CA LEU A 29 -12.24 19.86 22.37
C LEU A 29 -11.26 21.03 22.11
N ASP A 30 -10.00 20.87 22.50
CA ASP A 30 -8.92 21.83 22.27
C ASP A 30 -8.29 21.69 20.86
N GLY A 31 -8.80 20.79 20.03
CA GLY A 31 -8.32 20.54 18.68
C GLY A 31 -7.14 19.55 18.59
N HIS A 32 -6.75 18.93 19.71
CA HIS A 32 -5.80 17.83 19.70
C HIS A 32 -6.47 16.49 19.39
N ASN A 33 -5.74 15.61 18.70
CA ASN A 33 -6.20 14.26 18.40
C ASN A 33 -5.18 13.25 18.95
N SER A 34 -5.66 12.19 19.57
CA SER A 34 -4.87 11.00 19.89
C SER A 34 -5.26 9.90 18.93
N ILE A 35 -4.28 9.29 18.25
CA ILE A 35 -4.52 8.27 17.23
C ILE A 35 -3.82 6.97 17.64
N ILE A 36 -4.57 5.87 17.64
CA ILE A 36 -4.04 4.52 17.81
C ILE A 36 -4.11 3.83 16.45
N ILE A 37 -2.96 3.36 15.96
CA ILE A 37 -2.86 2.63 14.69
C ILE A 37 -2.46 1.18 14.99
N VAL A 38 -3.27 0.25 14.50
CA VAL A 38 -2.95 -1.18 14.50
C VAL A 38 -2.79 -1.62 13.05
N ASP A 39 -1.55 -1.77 12.59
CA ASP A 39 -1.24 -1.94 11.16
C ASP A 39 -1.81 -3.22 10.53
N GLY A 40 -1.86 -4.32 11.30
CA GLY A 40 -2.39 -5.60 10.83
C GLY A 40 -1.76 -6.08 9.52
N ALA A 41 -2.61 -6.49 8.57
CA ALA A 41 -2.20 -7.02 7.27
C ALA A 41 -1.33 -6.05 6.45
N ASN A 42 -1.39 -4.74 6.70
CA ASN A 42 -0.54 -3.79 5.99
C ASN A 42 0.95 -4.01 6.30
N MET A 43 1.29 -4.41 7.53
CA MET A 43 2.68 -4.63 7.96
C MET A 43 3.11 -6.09 7.97
N ILE A 44 2.20 -7.03 8.28
CA ILE A 44 2.55 -8.46 8.39
C ILE A 44 1.88 -9.34 7.32
N GLY A 45 1.12 -8.74 6.41
CA GLY A 45 0.42 -9.44 5.34
C GLY A 45 1.23 -9.65 4.07
N TRP A 46 2.43 -9.10 3.95
CA TRP A 46 3.24 -9.21 2.74
C TRP A 46 4.08 -10.49 2.68
N PRO A 47 4.35 -11.04 1.49
CA PRO A 47 5.37 -12.07 1.35
C PRO A 47 6.76 -11.46 1.58
N GLU A 48 7.73 -12.29 1.98
CA GLU A 48 9.12 -11.84 2.10
C GLU A 48 9.68 -11.36 0.76
N LYS A 49 9.33 -12.06 -0.32
CA LYS A 49 9.70 -11.75 -1.70
C LYS A 49 8.47 -11.72 -2.60
N MET A 50 8.30 -10.62 -3.32
CA MET A 50 7.26 -10.49 -4.34
C MET A 50 7.60 -11.39 -5.54
N ILE A 51 6.61 -12.09 -6.08
CA ILE A 51 6.79 -12.89 -7.31
C ILE A 51 6.74 -11.98 -8.54
N ASP A 52 7.30 -12.43 -9.66
CA ASP A 52 7.44 -11.59 -10.84
C ASP A 52 6.09 -11.12 -11.40
N ASP A 53 5.09 -12.01 -11.40
CA ASP A 53 3.70 -11.71 -11.81
C ASP A 53 3.08 -10.56 -10.99
N GLU A 54 3.40 -10.45 -9.70
CA GLU A 54 2.92 -9.34 -8.86
C GLU A 54 3.64 -8.02 -9.19
N LEU A 55 4.85 -8.10 -9.75
CA LEU A 55 5.64 -6.94 -10.15
C LEU A 55 5.35 -6.49 -11.59
N GLU A 56 4.66 -7.30 -12.38
CA GLU A 56 4.32 -6.96 -13.76
C GLU A 56 3.41 -5.71 -13.83
N ILE A 57 2.39 -5.63 -12.97
CA ILE A 57 1.49 -4.46 -12.96
C ILE A 57 2.23 -3.15 -12.69
N VAL A 58 3.19 -3.14 -11.76
CA VAL A 58 3.92 -1.92 -11.42
C VAL A 58 4.91 -1.52 -12.52
N ARG A 59 5.45 -2.49 -13.29
CA ARG A 59 6.31 -2.20 -14.46
C ARG A 59 5.54 -1.61 -15.64
N ASN A 60 4.25 -1.92 -15.75
CA ASN A 60 3.35 -1.42 -16.78
C ASN A 60 2.57 -0.16 -16.35
N ALA A 61 2.76 0.32 -15.12
CA ALA A 61 2.07 1.50 -14.60
C ALA A 61 2.61 2.79 -15.23
N GLY A 62 1.75 3.82 -15.35
CA GLY A 62 2.20 5.16 -15.74
C GLY A 62 2.97 5.90 -14.63
N VAL A 63 2.68 5.58 -13.37
CA VAL A 63 3.34 6.06 -12.15
C VAL A 63 3.07 5.08 -11.02
N VAL A 64 4.01 4.93 -10.09
CA VAL A 64 3.82 4.18 -8.85
C VAL A 64 3.89 5.14 -7.67
N GLN A 65 2.92 5.04 -6.76
CA GLN A 65 2.90 5.81 -5.51
C GLN A 65 3.13 4.87 -4.33
N LEU A 66 4.11 5.17 -3.49
CA LEU A 66 4.47 4.39 -2.30
C LEU A 66 4.31 5.24 -1.04
N GLN A 67 3.88 4.61 0.05
CA GLN A 67 3.79 5.22 1.37
C GLN A 67 4.55 4.39 2.40
N ARG A 68 4.74 4.92 3.61
CA ARG A 68 5.50 4.24 4.69
C ARG A 68 4.62 3.42 5.66
N GLU A 69 3.44 2.99 5.20
CA GLU A 69 2.47 2.20 5.99
C GLU A 69 2.49 0.70 5.65
N ILE A 70 3.51 0.26 4.90
CA ILE A 70 3.81 -1.15 4.61
C ILE A 70 5.31 -1.40 4.85
N PRO A 71 5.79 -2.66 4.91
CA PRO A 71 7.19 -2.94 5.18
C PRO A 71 8.09 -2.31 4.14
N HIS A 72 9.19 -1.71 4.61
CA HIS A 72 10.14 -1.01 3.75
C HIS A 72 10.75 -1.95 2.68
N SER A 73 10.91 -3.24 3.00
CA SER A 73 11.39 -4.27 2.06
C SER A 73 10.50 -4.40 0.82
N ILE A 74 9.19 -4.22 0.96
CA ILE A 74 8.23 -4.27 -0.15
C ILE A 74 8.37 -3.04 -1.03
N ASN A 75 8.43 -1.84 -0.43
CA ASN A 75 8.68 -0.60 -1.15
C ASN A 75 9.99 -0.66 -1.95
N ILE A 76 11.06 -1.20 -1.38
CA ILE A 76 12.34 -1.41 -2.09
C ILE A 76 12.18 -2.35 -3.29
N GLN A 77 11.47 -3.47 -3.12
CA GLN A 77 11.27 -4.44 -4.20
C GLN A 77 10.49 -3.83 -5.37
N VAL A 78 9.41 -3.09 -5.08
CA VAL A 78 8.63 -2.37 -6.09
C VAL A 78 9.47 -1.30 -6.78
N ALA A 79 10.14 -0.43 -6.03
CA ALA A 79 10.97 0.64 -6.60
C ALA A 79 12.08 0.10 -7.51
N LYS A 80 12.72 -1.02 -7.12
CA LYS A 80 13.73 -1.69 -7.95
C LYS A 80 13.13 -2.28 -9.24
N ALA A 81 11.94 -2.85 -9.16
CA ALA A 81 11.26 -3.45 -10.32
C ALA A 81 10.93 -2.39 -11.38
N VAL A 82 10.45 -1.23 -10.95
CA VAL A 82 9.96 -0.18 -11.86
C VAL A 82 11.06 0.78 -12.34
N LYS A 83 12.16 0.92 -11.60
CA LYS A 83 13.36 1.64 -12.07
C LYS A 83 13.87 1.08 -13.40
N ARG A 84 13.74 -0.23 -13.63
CA ARG A 84 14.13 -0.89 -14.89
C ARG A 84 13.20 -0.54 -16.06
N ALA A 85 11.96 -0.15 -15.78
CA ALA A 85 10.93 0.18 -16.76
C ALA A 85 10.76 1.69 -16.99
N VAL A 86 11.58 2.54 -16.35
CA VAL A 86 11.53 4.01 -16.46
C VAL A 86 10.19 4.59 -15.99
N VAL A 87 9.51 3.91 -15.07
CA VAL A 87 8.26 4.38 -14.46
C VAL A 87 8.59 5.28 -13.26
N PRO A 88 8.02 6.50 -13.16
CA PRO A 88 8.21 7.37 -12.01
C PRO A 88 7.67 6.74 -10.72
N VAL A 89 8.40 6.96 -9.61
CA VAL A 89 7.99 6.56 -8.26
C VAL A 89 7.86 7.81 -7.40
N ILE A 90 6.72 7.94 -6.71
CA ILE A 90 6.41 9.02 -5.78
C ILE A 90 6.25 8.44 -4.37
#